data_AF-A0A1S6JEA2-F1
#
_entry.id   AF-A0A1S6JEA2-F1
#
_cell.length_a   1.000
_cell.length_b   1.000
_cell.length_c   1.000
_cell.angle_alpha   90.00
_cell.angle_beta   90.00
_cell.angle_gamma   90.00
#
_symmetry.space_group_name_H-M   'P 1'
#
loop_
_entity.id
_entity.type
_entity.pdbx_description
1 polymer ?
#
loop_
_entity_poly.entity_id
_entity_poly.type
_entity_poly.pdbx_seq_one_letter_code
_entity_poly.pdbx_strand_id
1 'polypeptide(L)'
;MANGGPVEHGYPHLETVRAAVTALYKRLSYDTVRTFSASVAPADVAFCDTDDLHLGVQRVAHELVRHYRLPDARMIVSFREMTHAATVELAAGPEYFIELNDRFRTHRRDIGAALAHEVMHVYLHRLDLSFPGTRDNEILTDTAAAYLGAGWLLLDAYREDSASSQKLGYLTPEEFGYVLAKRALVFGEDPSVWFTSPQAYTAYVKGMDRARRDGQQPPLTAAGWAGRRRYARDRRHAQDPRAAPVPPADGPYTFTPEGRGPLRVSFPCPTCHQRIRVPVRGRVRARCGLCRTVLECDT
;
A
#
# COMPACT_ATOMS: atom_id res chain seq x y z
N MET A 1 8.85 12.37 -6.96
CA MET A 1 7.92 13.10 -6.04
C MET A 1 7.53 14.49 -6.54
N ALA A 2 6.23 14.82 -6.61
CA ALA A 2 5.72 16.12 -7.07
C ALA A 2 5.46 17.09 -5.89
N ASN A 3 5.88 18.35 -6.02
CA ASN A 3 5.71 19.41 -5.02
C ASN A 3 4.55 20.37 -5.37
N GLY A 4 3.86 20.89 -4.35
CA GLY A 4 3.22 22.22 -4.38
C GLY A 4 1.85 22.38 -5.06
N GLY A 5 1.08 21.30 -5.26
CA GLY A 5 -0.33 21.38 -5.70
C GLY A 5 -1.33 21.25 -4.53
N PRO A 6 -2.63 21.59 -4.73
CA PRO A 6 -3.66 21.24 -3.76
C PRO A 6 -3.63 19.72 -3.53
N VAL A 7 -3.73 19.29 -2.27
CA VAL A 7 -3.69 17.87 -1.95
C VAL A 7 -4.94 17.20 -2.51
N GLU A 8 -4.71 16.21 -3.36
CA GLU A 8 -5.78 15.35 -3.86
C GLU A 8 -6.24 14.43 -2.74
N HIS A 9 -7.55 14.42 -2.48
CA HIS A 9 -8.17 13.59 -1.44
C HIS A 9 -8.98 12.44 -2.03
N GLY A 10 -9.23 11.44 -1.19
CA GLY A 10 -10.05 10.28 -1.56
C GLY A 10 -9.21 9.15 -2.14
N TYR A 11 -9.77 8.37 -3.06
CA TYR A 11 -9.19 7.10 -3.52
C TYR A 11 -9.01 7.00 -5.05
N PRO A 12 -8.45 8.01 -5.75
CA PRO A 12 -8.36 8.03 -7.21
C PRO A 12 -7.46 6.94 -7.81
N HIS A 13 -6.49 6.43 -7.06
CA HIS A 13 -5.48 5.44 -7.46
C HIS A 13 -5.70 4.07 -6.81
N LEU A 14 -6.84 3.85 -6.16
CA LEU A 14 -7.06 2.67 -5.33
C LEU A 14 -6.86 1.35 -6.09
N GLU A 15 -7.25 1.27 -7.35
CA GLU A 15 -7.04 0.05 -8.13
C GLU A 15 -5.55 -0.22 -8.39
N THR A 16 -4.74 0.82 -8.65
CA THR A 16 -3.28 0.70 -8.75
C THR A 16 -2.66 0.30 -7.41
N VAL A 17 -3.13 0.86 -6.29
CA VAL A 17 -2.70 0.44 -4.93
C VAL A 17 -3.00 -1.04 -4.67
N ARG A 18 -4.21 -1.50 -5.04
CA ARG A 18 -4.61 -2.91 -4.89
C ARG A 18 -3.77 -3.83 -5.79
N ALA A 19 -3.48 -3.39 -7.00
CA ALA A 19 -2.58 -4.10 -7.91
C ALA A 19 -1.16 -4.17 -7.34
N ALA A 20 -0.65 -3.08 -6.75
CA ALA A 20 0.67 -3.04 -6.10
C ALA A 20 0.75 -4.00 -4.92
N VAL A 21 -0.24 -4.04 -4.02
CA VAL A 21 -0.29 -5.03 -2.94
C VAL A 21 -0.30 -6.47 -3.50
N THR A 22 -1.08 -6.73 -4.56
CA THR A 22 -1.08 -8.04 -5.22
C THR A 22 0.31 -8.39 -5.76
N ALA A 23 0.96 -7.45 -6.45
CA ALA A 23 2.27 -7.62 -7.06
C ALA A 23 3.36 -7.88 -6.00
N LEU A 24 3.31 -7.19 -4.87
CA LEU A 24 4.21 -7.42 -3.73
C LEU A 24 4.10 -8.85 -3.19
N TYR A 25 2.90 -9.35 -2.93
CA TYR A 25 2.74 -10.74 -2.48
C TYR A 25 3.19 -11.74 -3.54
N LYS A 26 2.99 -11.46 -4.83
CA LYS A 26 3.47 -12.33 -5.91
C LYS A 26 4.99 -12.39 -5.96
N ARG A 27 5.66 -11.24 -5.82
CA ARG A 27 7.11 -11.16 -5.93
C ARG A 27 7.82 -11.66 -4.67
N LEU A 28 7.33 -11.30 -3.49
CA LEU A 28 7.98 -11.64 -2.23
C LEU A 28 7.53 -12.99 -1.67
N SER A 29 6.34 -13.48 -2.03
CA SER A 29 5.61 -14.55 -1.33
C SER A 29 5.06 -14.13 0.03
N TYR A 30 4.08 -14.89 0.53
CA TYR A 30 3.52 -14.70 1.87
C TYR A 30 4.58 -14.74 2.97
N ASP A 31 5.50 -15.72 2.93
CA ASP A 31 6.44 -15.95 4.03
C ASP A 31 7.41 -14.76 4.15
N THR A 32 7.92 -14.24 3.03
CA THR A 32 8.77 -13.04 3.04
C THR A 32 8.01 -11.80 3.50
N VAL A 33 6.77 -11.56 3.03
CA VAL A 33 5.97 -10.43 3.54
C VAL A 33 5.79 -10.53 5.05
N ARG A 34 5.56 -11.74 5.59
CA ARG A 34 5.41 -11.97 7.03
C ARG A 34 6.64 -11.62 7.85
N THR A 35 7.82 -11.64 7.23
CA THR A 35 9.04 -11.22 7.92
C THR A 35 9.12 -9.71 8.17
N PHE A 36 8.29 -8.89 7.52
CA PHE A 36 8.16 -7.44 7.78
C PHE A 36 7.10 -7.15 8.84
N SER A 37 7.01 -7.98 9.89
CA SER A 37 5.97 -7.84 10.91
C SER A 37 6.13 -6.63 11.80
N ALA A 38 7.36 -6.15 11.98
CA ALA A 38 7.65 -4.90 12.68
C ALA A 38 7.73 -3.76 11.66
N SER A 39 7.13 -2.61 12.00
CA SER A 39 7.41 -1.35 11.31
C SER A 39 8.74 -0.75 11.77
N VAL A 40 9.29 0.18 10.98
CA VAL A 40 10.46 0.98 11.38
C VAL A 40 10.12 1.70 12.69
N ALA A 41 10.94 1.54 13.73
CA ALA A 41 10.62 2.12 15.02
C ALA A 41 10.86 3.65 15.02
N PRO A 42 9.99 4.47 15.61
CA PRO A 42 10.18 5.92 15.68
C PRO A 42 11.51 6.33 16.32
N ALA A 43 12.00 5.57 17.30
CA ALA A 43 13.27 5.84 17.97
C ALA A 43 14.49 5.72 17.02
N ASP A 44 14.44 4.77 16.07
CA ASP A 44 15.55 4.50 15.15
C ASP A 44 15.66 5.57 14.05
N VAL A 45 14.56 6.27 13.77
CA VAL A 45 14.46 7.33 12.75
C VAL A 45 14.18 8.71 13.33
N ALA A 46 14.22 8.85 14.66
CA ALA A 46 14.13 10.14 15.31
C ALA A 46 15.32 11.01 14.87
N PHE A 47 15.01 12.23 14.44
CA PHE A 47 16.02 13.16 13.94
C PHE A 47 15.64 14.58 14.33
N CYS A 48 16.40 15.16 15.26
CA CYS A 48 16.13 16.48 15.81
C CYS A 48 17.05 17.56 15.22
N ASP A 49 16.70 18.82 15.45
CA ASP A 49 17.44 19.96 14.89
C ASP A 49 18.82 20.15 15.53
N THR A 50 19.07 19.53 16.69
CA THR A 50 20.37 19.57 17.38
C THR A 50 21.33 18.46 16.95
N ASP A 51 20.84 17.43 16.24
CA ASP A 51 21.69 16.38 15.67
C ASP A 51 22.60 16.95 14.57
N ASP A 52 23.74 16.31 14.32
CA ASP A 52 24.50 16.60 13.09
C ASP A 52 23.67 16.18 11.86
N LEU A 53 23.55 17.08 10.89
CA LEU A 53 22.68 16.85 9.73
C LEU A 53 23.13 15.63 8.92
N HIS A 54 24.41 15.51 8.60
CA HIS A 54 24.89 14.47 7.70
C HIS A 54 24.93 13.11 8.41
N LEU A 55 25.37 13.07 9.66
CA LEU A 55 25.37 11.83 10.45
C LEU A 55 23.94 11.34 10.72
N GLY A 56 23.01 12.25 11.01
CA GLY A 56 21.61 11.91 11.25
C GLY A 56 20.91 11.34 10.01
N VAL A 57 21.08 11.98 8.84
CA VAL A 57 20.57 11.46 7.56
C VAL A 57 21.11 10.07 7.26
N GLN A 58 22.42 9.87 7.43
CA GLN A 58 23.07 8.60 7.14
C GLN A 58 22.61 7.49 8.09
N ARG A 59 22.39 7.82 9.38
CA ARG A 59 21.79 6.90 10.35
C ARG A 59 20.39 6.45 9.90
N VAL A 60 19.51 7.40 9.54
CA VAL A 60 18.15 7.08 9.08
C VAL A 60 18.18 6.23 7.80
N ALA A 61 19.05 6.57 6.84
CA ALA A 61 19.21 5.79 5.61
C ALA A 61 19.68 4.35 5.91
N HIS A 62 20.63 4.19 6.84
CA HIS A 62 21.11 2.88 7.29
C HIS A 62 20.00 2.04 7.91
N GLU A 63 19.18 2.62 8.78
CA GLU A 63 18.06 1.90 9.41
C GLU A 63 17.02 1.45 8.38
N LEU A 64 16.74 2.26 7.35
CA LEU A 64 15.86 1.87 6.25
C LEU A 64 16.46 0.73 5.40
N VAL A 65 17.75 0.79 5.08
CA VAL A 65 18.47 -0.30 4.39
C VAL A 65 18.40 -1.61 5.17
N ARG A 66 18.62 -1.53 6.49
CA ARG A 66 18.52 -2.67 7.40
C ARG A 66 17.10 -3.23 7.46
N HIS A 67 16.10 -2.35 7.61
CA HIS A 67 14.69 -2.71 7.64
C HIS A 67 14.28 -3.48 6.38
N TYR A 68 14.68 -2.99 5.20
CA TYR A 68 14.42 -3.65 3.92
C TYR A 68 15.35 -4.82 3.60
N ARG A 69 16.30 -5.15 4.49
CA ARG A 69 17.27 -6.24 4.33
C ARG A 69 17.97 -6.18 2.98
N LEU A 70 18.55 -5.04 2.69
CA LEU A 70 19.37 -4.80 1.51
C LEU A 70 20.85 -5.00 1.88
N PRO A 71 21.36 -6.26 1.97
CA PRO A 71 22.79 -6.47 2.20
C PRO A 71 23.56 -5.83 1.05
N ASP A 72 24.70 -5.24 1.36
CA ASP A 72 25.56 -4.58 0.37
C ASP A 72 24.89 -3.38 -0.33
N ALA A 73 24.04 -2.63 0.36
CA ALA A 73 23.55 -1.33 -0.12
C ALA A 73 24.15 -0.20 0.73
N ARG A 74 25.03 0.60 0.13
CA ARG A 74 25.64 1.80 0.69
C ARG A 74 24.88 3.00 0.14
N MET A 75 24.19 3.71 1.02
CA MET A 75 23.49 4.95 0.67
C MET A 75 24.43 6.13 0.85
N ILE A 76 24.64 6.88 -0.22
CA ILE A 76 25.38 8.15 -0.18
C ILE A 76 24.33 9.25 -0.36
N VAL A 77 24.05 9.97 0.72
CA VAL A 77 23.02 11.00 0.72
C VAL A 77 23.66 12.38 0.64
N SER A 78 23.28 13.15 -0.37
CA SER A 78 23.67 14.53 -0.58
C SER A 78 22.44 15.45 -0.56
N PHE A 79 22.68 16.76 -0.54
CA PHE A 79 21.63 17.77 -0.59
C PHE A 79 21.88 18.71 -1.76
N ARG A 80 20.81 19.08 -2.46
CA ARG A 80 20.86 19.92 -3.65
C ARG A 80 19.58 20.73 -3.81
N GLU A 81 19.68 21.94 -4.34
CA GLU A 81 18.51 22.69 -4.80
C GLU A 81 17.89 22.00 -6.02
N MET A 82 16.63 21.60 -5.91
CA MET A 82 15.93 20.86 -6.95
C MET A 82 14.40 21.03 -6.85
N THR A 83 13.68 20.69 -7.91
CA THR A 83 12.20 20.77 -7.91
C THR A 83 11.56 19.64 -7.12
N HIS A 84 12.18 18.45 -7.12
CA HIS A 84 11.67 17.27 -6.43
C HIS A 84 12.04 17.25 -4.94
N ALA A 85 11.39 16.40 -4.16
CA ALA A 85 11.79 16.20 -2.76
C ALA A 85 13.11 15.42 -2.68
N ALA A 86 13.21 14.33 -3.43
CA ALA A 86 14.41 13.54 -3.52
C ALA A 86 14.45 12.81 -4.87
N THR A 87 15.64 12.29 -5.20
CA THR A 87 15.86 11.37 -6.31
C THR A 87 16.94 10.37 -5.94
N VAL A 88 16.79 9.12 -6.39
CA VAL A 88 17.82 8.09 -6.29
C VAL A 88 18.35 7.68 -7.66
N GLU A 89 19.66 7.52 -7.77
CA GLU A 89 20.29 6.89 -8.93
C GLU A 89 20.29 5.36 -8.77
N LEU A 90 19.57 4.68 -9.66
CA LEU A 90 19.53 3.22 -9.69
C LEU A 90 20.65 2.70 -10.59
N ALA A 91 21.77 2.33 -9.97
CA ALA A 91 22.92 1.73 -10.66
C ALA A 91 23.09 0.24 -10.31
N ALA A 92 23.79 -0.48 -11.20
CA ALA A 92 24.27 -1.82 -10.90
C ALA A 92 25.48 -1.73 -9.96
N GLY A 93 25.27 -2.05 -8.68
CA GLY A 93 26.34 -2.02 -7.69
C GLY A 93 25.83 -1.93 -6.25
N PRO A 94 26.76 -1.90 -5.28
CA PRO A 94 26.40 -1.74 -3.88
C PRO A 94 26.13 -0.28 -3.50
N GLU A 95 26.55 0.70 -4.31
CA GLU A 95 26.47 2.13 -3.97
C GLU A 95 25.29 2.79 -4.66
N TYR A 96 24.48 3.50 -3.88
CA TYR A 96 23.30 4.25 -4.34
C TYR A 96 23.42 5.70 -3.89
N PHE A 97 23.20 6.62 -4.81
CA PHE A 97 23.25 8.04 -4.55
C PHE A 97 21.82 8.58 -4.41
N ILE A 98 21.53 9.17 -3.26
CA ILE A 98 20.27 9.84 -2.98
C ILE A 98 20.54 11.33 -2.88
N GLU A 99 19.93 12.13 -3.76
CA GLU A 99 19.92 13.58 -3.64
C GLU A 99 18.63 13.99 -2.92
N LEU A 100 18.77 14.68 -1.78
CA LEU A 100 17.66 15.31 -1.06
C LEU A 100 17.58 16.79 -1.42
N ASN A 101 16.37 17.33 -1.44
CA ASN A 101 16.17 18.76 -1.60
C ASN A 101 16.78 19.55 -0.43
N ASP A 102 17.45 20.67 -0.72
CA ASP A 102 18.05 21.56 0.29
C ASP A 102 17.08 22.03 1.37
N ARG A 103 15.76 22.10 1.10
CA ARG A 103 14.74 22.44 2.12
C ARG A 103 14.76 21.49 3.33
N PHE A 104 15.18 20.24 3.14
CA PHE A 104 15.23 19.25 4.22
C PHE A 104 16.32 19.56 5.26
N ARG A 105 17.29 20.42 4.94
CA ARG A 105 18.26 20.94 5.92
C ARG A 105 17.56 21.62 7.10
N THR A 106 16.42 22.26 6.83
CA THR A 106 15.59 22.97 7.82
C THR A 106 14.30 22.22 8.18
N HIS A 107 13.94 21.15 7.46
CA HIS A 107 12.75 20.32 7.69
C HIS A 107 13.12 18.86 7.98
N ARG A 108 13.96 18.65 9.00
CA ARG A 108 14.61 17.35 9.23
C ARG A 108 13.66 16.20 9.55
N ARG A 109 12.50 16.51 10.12
CA ARG A 109 11.45 15.54 10.47
C ARG A 109 10.92 14.76 9.27
N ASP A 110 11.02 15.34 8.08
CA ASP A 110 10.46 14.76 6.85
C ASP A 110 11.51 14.00 6.03
N ILE A 111 12.78 14.02 6.45
CA ILE A 111 13.88 13.27 5.82
C ILE A 111 13.59 11.78 5.85
N GLY A 112 13.06 11.25 6.96
CA GLY A 112 12.70 9.84 7.07
C GLY A 112 11.67 9.41 6.03
N ALA A 113 10.69 10.26 5.73
CA ALA A 113 9.69 10.00 4.70
C ALA A 113 10.30 10.01 3.29
N ALA A 114 11.14 11.01 2.99
CA ALA A 114 11.84 11.07 1.70
C ALA A 114 12.76 9.85 1.49
N LEU A 115 13.58 9.50 2.49
CA LEU A 115 14.44 8.33 2.43
C LEU A 115 13.65 7.02 2.34
N ALA A 116 12.53 6.89 3.05
CA ALA A 116 11.69 5.69 2.98
C ALA A 116 11.18 5.43 1.55
N HIS A 117 10.85 6.50 0.82
CA HIS A 117 10.47 6.44 -0.59
C HIS A 117 11.67 6.07 -1.49
N GLU A 118 12.79 6.78 -1.38
CA GLU A 118 13.95 6.57 -2.25
C GLU A 118 14.62 5.19 -2.03
N VAL A 119 14.76 4.75 -0.77
CA VAL A 119 15.30 3.41 -0.49
C VAL A 119 14.33 2.31 -0.98
N MET A 120 13.02 2.58 -1.02
CA MET A 120 12.06 1.64 -1.59
C MET A 120 12.22 1.51 -3.11
N HIS A 121 12.58 2.57 -3.84
CA HIS A 121 12.96 2.46 -5.26
C HIS A 121 14.13 1.49 -5.44
N VAL A 122 15.16 1.58 -4.58
CA VAL A 122 16.29 0.63 -4.60
C VAL A 122 15.83 -0.80 -4.32
N TYR A 123 14.97 -0.99 -3.32
CA TYR A 123 14.43 -2.31 -2.99
C TYR A 123 13.64 -2.92 -4.14
N LEU A 124 12.73 -2.16 -4.75
CA LEU A 124 11.94 -2.60 -5.90
C LEU A 124 12.79 -2.87 -7.13
N HIS A 125 13.82 -2.05 -7.37
CA HIS A 125 14.78 -2.28 -8.45
C HIS A 125 15.55 -3.59 -8.26
N ARG A 126 16.07 -3.88 -7.06
CA ARG A 126 16.74 -5.15 -6.77
C ARG A 126 15.79 -6.36 -6.84
N LEU A 127 14.51 -6.13 -6.56
CA LEU A 127 13.48 -7.13 -6.77
C LEU A 127 13.06 -7.25 -8.23
N ASP A 128 13.53 -6.43 -9.17
CA ASP A 128 13.00 -6.42 -10.54
C ASP A 128 11.45 -6.37 -10.56
N LEU A 129 10.89 -5.47 -9.73
CA LEU A 129 9.45 -5.27 -9.60
C LEU A 129 9.09 -3.84 -10.01
N SER A 130 8.46 -3.71 -11.17
CA SER A 130 8.00 -2.44 -11.71
C SER A 130 6.68 -2.60 -12.47
N PHE A 131 5.98 -1.49 -12.63
CA PHE A 131 4.85 -1.30 -13.53
C PHE A 131 5.30 -0.55 -14.81
N PRO A 132 4.55 -0.64 -15.92
CA PRO A 132 4.98 -0.10 -17.22
C PRO A 132 5.08 1.44 -17.30
N GLY A 133 4.52 2.18 -16.35
CA GLY A 133 4.45 3.64 -16.38
C GLY A 133 5.06 4.28 -15.13
N THR A 134 5.69 5.45 -15.30
CA THR A 134 6.33 6.19 -14.19
C THR A 134 5.36 6.47 -13.05
N ARG A 135 4.15 6.98 -13.33
CA ARG A 135 3.15 7.28 -12.27
C ARG A 135 2.77 6.02 -11.48
N ASP A 136 2.52 4.92 -12.17
CA ASP A 136 2.13 3.66 -11.55
C ASP A 136 3.30 3.05 -10.74
N ASN A 137 4.54 3.25 -11.19
CA ASN A 137 5.74 2.89 -10.43
C ASN A 137 5.87 3.67 -9.13
N GLU A 138 5.62 4.97 -9.14
CA GLU A 138 5.67 5.77 -7.92
C GLU A 138 4.58 5.36 -6.91
N ILE A 139 3.38 5.03 -7.41
CA ILE A 139 2.30 4.46 -6.58
C ILE A 139 2.71 3.11 -6.00
N LEU A 140 3.37 2.27 -6.79
CA LEU A 140 3.94 1.00 -6.32
C LEU A 140 5.00 1.24 -5.24
N THR A 141 5.91 2.19 -5.43
CA THR A 141 6.95 2.56 -4.45
C THR A 141 6.34 3.00 -3.13
N ASP A 142 5.38 3.94 -3.15
CA ASP A 142 4.72 4.39 -1.93
C ASP A 142 3.91 3.27 -1.25
N THR A 143 3.19 2.48 -2.05
CA THR A 143 2.41 1.35 -1.53
C THR A 143 3.34 0.32 -0.88
N ALA A 144 4.48 0.02 -1.50
CA ALA A 144 5.46 -0.93 -0.98
C ALA A 144 6.14 -0.42 0.29
N ALA A 145 6.60 0.83 0.29
CA ALA A 145 7.19 1.46 1.47
C ALA A 145 6.20 1.44 2.64
N ALA A 146 4.93 1.76 2.36
CA ALA A 146 3.91 1.76 3.38
C ALA A 146 3.56 0.37 3.90
N TYR A 147 3.34 -0.59 3.00
CA TYR A 147 2.92 -1.93 3.38
C TYR A 147 4.02 -2.73 4.09
N LEU A 148 5.29 -2.48 3.73
CA LEU A 148 6.45 -3.17 4.30
C LEU A 148 7.00 -2.49 5.57
N GLY A 149 6.34 -1.47 6.12
CA GLY A 149 6.59 -1.01 7.49
C GLY A 149 7.22 0.36 7.66
N ALA A 150 7.40 1.14 6.59
CA ALA A 150 7.87 2.53 6.67
C ALA A 150 6.74 3.56 6.43
N GLY A 151 5.49 3.11 6.30
CA GLY A 151 4.38 3.96 5.86
C GLY A 151 3.96 5.05 6.82
N TRP A 152 4.21 4.86 8.12
CA TRP A 152 3.84 5.86 9.10
C TRP A 152 4.66 7.15 8.92
N LEU A 153 5.93 7.04 8.50
CA LEU A 153 6.77 8.19 8.15
C LEU A 153 6.17 8.98 6.99
N LEU A 154 5.76 8.27 5.93
CA LEU A 154 5.19 8.86 4.72
C LEU A 154 3.86 9.56 5.02
N LEU A 155 2.97 8.91 5.77
CA LEU A 155 1.68 9.49 6.12
C LEU A 155 1.82 10.66 7.12
N ASP A 156 2.71 10.56 8.11
CA ASP A 156 2.90 11.61 9.13
C ASP A 156 3.56 12.88 8.57
N ALA A 157 4.33 12.73 7.48
CA ALA A 157 4.89 13.86 6.76
C ALA A 157 3.87 14.63 5.89
N TYR A 158 2.64 14.14 5.73
CA TYR A 158 1.57 14.93 5.10
C TYR A 158 1.16 16.09 5.99
N ARG A 159 1.35 17.31 5.48
CA ARG A 159 0.88 18.54 6.11
C ARG A 159 0.20 19.42 5.07
N GLU A 160 -1.00 19.83 5.40
CA GLU A 160 -1.76 20.86 4.72
C GLU A 160 -2.00 21.96 5.75
N ASP A 161 -1.41 23.13 5.51
CA ASP A 161 -1.78 24.35 6.20
C ASP A 161 -2.24 25.42 5.20
N SER A 162 -2.81 26.51 5.70
CA SER A 162 -3.36 27.58 4.87
C SER A 162 -2.30 28.35 4.06
N ALA A 163 -1.01 28.09 4.28
CA ALA A 163 0.11 28.79 3.65
C ALA A 163 1.00 27.86 2.79
N SER A 164 0.92 26.54 2.95
CA SER A 164 1.75 25.55 2.29
C SER A 164 1.12 24.14 2.29
N SER A 165 1.27 23.43 1.17
CA SER A 165 1.03 21.99 1.10
C SER A 165 2.35 21.26 0.88
N GLN A 166 2.69 20.35 1.79
CA GLN A 166 3.86 19.48 1.64
C GLN A 166 3.37 18.05 1.41
N LYS A 167 3.55 17.57 0.17
CA LYS A 167 3.23 16.20 -0.25
C LYS A 167 4.54 15.44 -0.48
N LEU A 168 4.67 14.28 0.17
CA LEU A 168 5.70 13.30 -0.12
C LEU A 168 5.01 12.03 -0.60
N GLY A 169 5.28 11.65 -1.85
CA GLY A 169 4.62 10.55 -2.53
C GLY A 169 3.53 10.98 -3.53
N TYR A 170 2.91 10.00 -4.14
CA TYR A 170 1.90 10.07 -5.20
C TYR A 170 0.53 9.65 -4.69
N LEU A 171 0.46 8.83 -3.63
CA LEU A 171 -0.80 8.48 -2.97
C LEU A 171 -1.48 9.72 -2.36
N THR A 172 -2.79 9.68 -2.21
CA THR A 172 -3.50 10.61 -1.32
C THR A 172 -3.25 10.23 0.15
N PRO A 173 -3.52 11.14 1.12
CA PRO A 173 -3.50 10.76 2.53
C PRO A 173 -4.38 9.55 2.82
N GLU A 174 -5.61 9.52 2.29
CA GLU A 174 -6.55 8.41 2.48
C GLU A 174 -6.03 7.08 1.90
N GLU A 175 -5.32 7.10 0.78
CA GLU A 175 -4.70 5.92 0.19
C GLU A 175 -3.54 5.39 1.03
N PHE A 176 -2.68 6.27 1.55
CA PHE A 176 -1.66 5.89 2.54
C PHE A 176 -2.31 5.27 3.78
N GLY A 177 -3.35 5.92 4.32
CA GLY A 177 -4.13 5.41 5.44
C GLY A 177 -4.73 4.04 5.16
N TYR A 178 -5.21 3.79 3.94
CA TYR A 178 -5.72 2.49 3.52
C TYR A 178 -4.61 1.43 3.48
N VAL A 179 -3.45 1.72 2.89
CA VAL A 179 -2.33 0.76 2.83
C VAL A 179 -1.82 0.41 4.24
N LEU A 180 -1.66 1.42 5.11
CA LEU A 180 -1.30 1.22 6.51
C LEU A 180 -2.34 0.41 7.27
N ALA A 181 -3.63 0.66 7.06
CA ALA A 181 -4.68 -0.13 7.68
C ALA A 181 -4.68 -1.59 7.20
N LYS A 182 -4.43 -1.82 5.91
CA LYS A 182 -4.31 -3.17 5.34
C LYS A 182 -3.15 -3.92 5.97
N ARG A 183 -2.02 -3.24 6.20
CA ARG A 183 -0.88 -3.77 6.96
C ARG A 183 -1.28 -4.08 8.40
N ALA A 184 -1.84 -3.10 9.12
CA ALA A 184 -2.26 -3.21 10.51
C ALA A 184 -3.17 -4.43 10.73
N LEU A 185 -4.14 -4.66 9.85
CA LEU A 185 -5.03 -5.82 9.90
C LEU A 185 -4.31 -7.17 9.70
N VAL A 186 -3.21 -7.21 8.95
CA VAL A 186 -2.42 -8.44 8.71
C VAL A 186 -1.48 -8.74 9.87
N PHE A 187 -0.93 -7.71 10.51
CA PHE A 187 0.10 -7.87 11.55
C PHE A 187 -0.41 -7.65 12.98
N GLY A 188 -1.61 -7.12 13.16
CA GLY A 188 -2.14 -6.79 14.49
C GLY A 188 -1.43 -5.58 15.13
N GLU A 189 -0.95 -4.65 14.31
CA GLU A 189 -0.23 -3.45 14.74
C GLU A 189 -1.18 -2.24 14.78
N ASP A 190 -0.88 -1.25 15.62
CA ASP A 190 -1.56 0.05 15.62
C ASP A 190 -0.55 1.18 15.37
N PRO A 191 -0.39 1.63 14.10
CA PRO A 191 0.52 2.73 13.77
C PRO A 191 0.01 4.10 14.25
N SER A 192 -1.24 4.22 14.73
CA SER A 192 -1.81 5.51 15.10
C SER A 192 -1.11 6.19 16.26
N VAL A 193 -0.43 5.40 17.10
CA VAL A 193 0.34 5.88 18.25
C VAL A 193 1.62 6.62 17.87
N TRP A 194 2.03 6.57 16.59
CA TRP A 194 3.22 7.24 16.07
C TRP A 194 2.91 8.52 15.30
N PHE A 195 1.64 8.78 14.99
CA PHE A 195 1.28 9.98 14.25
C PHE A 195 1.38 11.21 15.14
N THR A 196 2.05 12.23 14.63
CA THR A 196 2.11 13.58 15.20
C THR A 196 1.14 14.52 14.49
N SER A 197 0.69 14.17 13.27
CA SER A 197 -0.23 14.93 12.43
C SER A 197 -1.71 14.51 12.62
N PRO A 198 -2.63 15.44 12.93
CA PRO A 198 -4.08 15.16 12.94
C PRO A 198 -4.62 14.69 11.59
N GLN A 199 -4.02 15.17 10.49
CA GLN A 199 -4.36 14.75 9.12
C GLN A 199 -4.02 13.28 8.92
N ALA A 200 -2.84 12.84 9.38
CA ALA A 200 -2.42 11.45 9.33
C ALA A 200 -3.40 10.54 10.09
N TYR A 201 -3.79 10.93 11.30
CA TYR A 201 -4.78 10.18 12.08
C TYR A 201 -6.12 10.06 11.35
N THR A 202 -6.65 11.18 10.85
CA THR A 202 -7.92 11.22 10.11
C THR A 202 -7.88 10.34 8.86
N ALA A 203 -6.79 10.43 8.09
CA ALA A 203 -6.56 9.64 6.89
C ALA A 203 -6.48 8.14 7.21
N TYR A 204 -5.77 7.76 8.27
CA TYR A 204 -5.69 6.37 8.74
C TYR A 204 -7.05 5.81 9.16
N VAL A 205 -7.86 6.57 9.90
CA VAL A 205 -9.23 6.13 10.27
C VAL A 205 -10.09 5.88 9.04
N LYS A 206 -10.11 6.82 8.08
CA LYS A 206 -10.83 6.65 6.79
C LYS A 206 -10.32 5.42 6.03
N GLY A 207 -9.00 5.24 6.01
CA GLY A 207 -8.32 4.11 5.40
C GLY A 207 -8.68 2.77 6.04
N MET A 208 -8.76 2.73 7.38
CA MET A 208 -9.18 1.57 8.17
C MET A 208 -10.62 1.18 7.87
N ASP A 209 -11.53 2.15 7.78
CA ASP A 209 -12.91 1.88 7.36
C ASP A 209 -12.96 1.31 5.93
N ARG A 210 -12.13 1.83 5.01
CA ARG A 210 -12.04 1.29 3.65
C ARG A 210 -11.46 -0.13 3.63
N ALA A 211 -10.41 -0.39 4.40
CA ALA A 211 -9.78 -1.71 4.51
C ALA A 211 -10.74 -2.76 5.09
N ARG A 212 -11.50 -2.41 6.13
CA ARG A 212 -12.54 -3.28 6.72
C ARG A 212 -13.67 -3.55 5.75
N ARG A 213 -14.08 -2.55 4.95
CA ARG A 213 -15.12 -2.71 3.91
C ARG A 213 -14.75 -3.74 2.85
N ASP A 214 -13.48 -3.94 2.53
CA ASP A 214 -13.05 -5.02 1.62
C ASP A 214 -13.47 -6.41 2.16
N GLY A 215 -13.39 -6.60 3.49
CA GLY A 215 -13.81 -7.82 4.18
C GLY A 215 -15.32 -7.98 4.36
N GLN A 216 -16.11 -6.94 4.05
CA GLN A 216 -17.56 -6.88 4.22
C GLN A 216 -18.31 -6.91 2.87
N GLN A 217 -17.63 -7.30 1.78
CA GLN A 217 -18.27 -7.49 0.49
C GLN A 217 -18.70 -8.95 0.30
N PRO A 218 -19.87 -9.22 -0.32
CA PRO A 218 -20.20 -10.57 -0.75
C PRO A 218 -19.09 -11.14 -1.65
N PRO A 219 -18.81 -12.45 -1.60
CA PRO A 219 -19.53 -13.49 -0.86
C PRO A 219 -19.13 -13.66 0.61
N LEU A 220 -18.23 -12.83 1.16
CA LEU A 220 -17.72 -12.95 2.52
C LEU A 220 -18.84 -12.89 3.55
N THR A 221 -18.80 -13.77 4.56
CA THR A 221 -19.84 -13.90 5.60
C THR A 221 -20.21 -12.58 6.27
N ALA A 222 -19.23 -11.70 6.48
CA ALA A 222 -19.40 -10.38 7.08
C ALA A 222 -20.17 -9.35 6.21
N ALA A 223 -20.60 -9.72 5.00
CA ALA A 223 -21.37 -8.84 4.15
C ALA A 223 -22.74 -8.51 4.74
N GLY A 224 -23.05 -7.20 4.80
CA GLY A 224 -24.33 -6.70 5.30
C GLY A 224 -25.52 -7.04 4.39
N TRP A 225 -26.73 -6.89 4.94
CA TRP A 225 -28.00 -7.26 4.30
C TRP A 225 -28.19 -6.67 2.90
N ALA A 226 -27.85 -5.39 2.68
CA ALA A 226 -28.00 -4.76 1.38
C ALA A 226 -27.08 -5.39 0.32
N GLY A 227 -25.85 -5.73 0.70
CA GLY A 227 -24.91 -6.46 -0.14
C GLY A 227 -25.42 -7.86 -0.47
N ARG A 228 -25.96 -8.58 0.54
CA ARG A 228 -26.56 -9.91 0.36
C ARG A 228 -27.76 -9.91 -0.58
N ARG A 229 -28.63 -8.90 -0.50
CA ARG A 229 -29.76 -8.75 -1.43
C ARG A 229 -29.31 -8.55 -2.87
N ARG A 230 -28.31 -7.67 -3.09
CA ARG A 230 -27.71 -7.48 -4.42
C ARG A 230 -27.07 -8.77 -4.93
N TYR A 231 -26.26 -9.43 -4.12
CA TYR A 231 -25.63 -10.71 -4.44
C TYR A 231 -26.65 -11.78 -4.85
N ALA A 232 -27.74 -11.93 -4.10
CA ALA A 232 -28.79 -12.88 -4.42
C ALA A 232 -29.52 -12.56 -5.74
N ARG A 233 -29.71 -11.27 -6.06
CA ARG A 233 -30.28 -10.84 -7.34
C ARG A 233 -29.33 -11.14 -8.50
N ASP A 234 -28.06 -10.77 -8.36
CA ASP A 234 -27.05 -10.97 -9.40
C ASP A 234 -26.78 -12.46 -9.64
N ARG A 235 -26.86 -13.29 -8.59
CA ARG A 235 -26.81 -14.75 -8.69
C ARG A 235 -27.96 -15.32 -9.52
N ARG A 236 -29.20 -14.86 -9.29
CA ARG A 236 -30.36 -15.31 -10.08
C ARG A 236 -30.23 -14.91 -11.54
N HIS A 237 -29.74 -13.70 -11.81
CA HIS A 237 -29.51 -13.23 -13.17
C HIS A 237 -28.43 -14.08 -13.88
N ALA A 238 -27.35 -14.42 -13.19
CA ALA A 238 -26.29 -15.28 -13.74
C ALA A 238 -26.71 -16.75 -13.95
N GLN A 239 -27.82 -17.18 -13.34
CA GLN A 239 -28.41 -18.51 -13.55
C GLN A 239 -29.44 -18.54 -14.69
N ASP A 240 -29.92 -17.37 -15.14
CA ASP A 240 -30.90 -17.29 -16.23
C ASP A 240 -30.21 -17.55 -17.57
N PRO A 241 -30.54 -18.64 -18.29
CA PRO A 241 -29.95 -18.95 -19.59
C PRO A 241 -30.26 -17.90 -20.68
N ARG A 242 -31.28 -17.05 -20.46
CA ARG A 242 -31.70 -15.99 -21.37
C ARG A 242 -31.02 -14.64 -21.06
N ALA A 243 -30.32 -14.52 -19.94
CA ALA A 243 -29.60 -13.31 -19.60
C ALA A 243 -28.39 -13.16 -20.54
N ALA A 244 -28.23 -11.95 -21.10
CA ALA A 244 -27.04 -11.61 -21.87
C ALA A 244 -25.79 -11.76 -20.96
N PRO A 245 -24.66 -12.27 -21.48
CA PRO A 245 -23.41 -12.31 -20.73
C PRO A 245 -23.07 -10.89 -20.26
N VAL A 246 -23.13 -10.67 -18.95
CA VAL A 246 -22.62 -9.42 -18.38
C VAL A 246 -21.09 -9.49 -18.50
N PRO A 247 -20.43 -8.52 -19.15
CA PRO A 247 -18.98 -8.49 -19.19
C PRO A 247 -18.44 -8.51 -17.75
N PRO A 248 -17.27 -9.13 -17.50
CA PRO A 248 -16.67 -9.11 -16.17
C PRO A 248 -16.45 -7.66 -15.77
N ALA A 249 -17.34 -7.13 -14.95
CA ALA A 249 -17.16 -5.82 -14.34
C ALA A 249 -16.06 -5.93 -13.28
N ASP A 250 -15.30 -4.86 -13.08
CA ASP A 250 -14.47 -4.61 -11.89
C ASP A 250 -15.32 -4.41 -10.61
N GLY A 251 -16.41 -5.17 -10.52
CA GLY A 251 -17.29 -5.22 -9.37
C GLY A 251 -16.72 -6.07 -8.24
N PRO A 252 -17.36 -6.03 -7.06
CA PRO A 252 -16.92 -6.74 -5.87
C PRO A 252 -16.91 -8.27 -6.04
N TYR A 253 -17.62 -8.79 -7.04
CA TYR A 253 -17.62 -10.20 -7.44
C TYR A 253 -18.11 -10.34 -8.88
N THR A 254 -17.85 -11.50 -9.47
CA THR A 254 -18.30 -11.87 -10.81
C THR A 254 -18.74 -13.33 -10.81
N PHE A 255 -19.94 -13.61 -11.31
CA PHE A 255 -20.40 -14.98 -11.53
C PHE A 255 -19.95 -15.48 -12.90
N THR A 256 -19.51 -16.73 -12.96
CA THR A 256 -19.08 -17.38 -14.20
C THR A 256 -19.75 -18.75 -14.31
N PRO A 257 -20.59 -18.98 -15.33
CA PRO A 257 -21.07 -20.32 -15.63
C PRO A 257 -19.93 -21.15 -16.25
N GLU A 258 -19.63 -22.33 -15.71
CA GLU A 258 -18.64 -23.25 -16.31
C GLU A 258 -19.30 -24.12 -17.39
N GLY A 259 -19.87 -23.55 -18.46
CA GLY A 259 -20.56 -24.34 -19.48
C GLY A 259 -21.66 -25.24 -18.88
N ARG A 260 -21.47 -26.57 -18.88
CA ARG A 260 -22.38 -27.55 -18.22
C ARG A 260 -22.11 -27.77 -16.71
N GLY A 261 -21.14 -27.07 -16.12
CA GLY A 261 -20.72 -27.20 -14.72
C GLY A 261 -21.44 -26.24 -13.75
N PRO A 262 -21.24 -26.44 -12.43
CA PRO A 262 -21.87 -25.60 -11.40
C PRO A 262 -21.38 -24.15 -11.45
N LEU A 263 -22.27 -23.21 -11.16
CA LEU A 263 -21.97 -21.78 -11.12
C LEU A 263 -20.84 -21.49 -10.13
N ARG A 264 -19.89 -20.62 -10.53
CA ARG A 264 -18.81 -20.15 -9.65
C ARG A 264 -18.85 -18.64 -9.47
N VAL A 265 -18.40 -18.18 -8.32
CA VAL A 265 -18.19 -16.76 -8.04
C VAL A 265 -16.69 -16.49 -7.89
N SER A 266 -16.24 -15.42 -8.53
CA SER A 266 -14.89 -14.86 -8.44
C SER A 266 -14.94 -13.53 -7.70
N PHE A 267 -14.06 -13.29 -6.73
CA PHE A 267 -14.02 -12.06 -5.93
C PHE A 267 -12.59 -11.78 -5.45
N PRO A 268 -12.20 -10.53 -5.18
CA PRO A 268 -10.86 -10.20 -4.70
C PRO A 268 -10.66 -10.64 -3.25
N CYS A 269 -9.48 -11.17 -2.93
CA CYS A 269 -9.08 -11.42 -1.55
C CYS A 269 -9.05 -10.11 -0.75
N PRO A 270 -9.71 -9.99 0.41
CA PRO A 270 -9.71 -8.76 1.20
C PRO A 270 -8.36 -8.46 1.86
N THR A 271 -7.34 -9.31 1.71
CA THR A 271 -5.98 -9.04 2.17
C THR A 271 -5.09 -8.54 1.04
N CYS A 272 -4.98 -9.34 -0.04
CA CYS A 272 -4.01 -9.10 -1.12
C CYS A 272 -4.62 -8.84 -2.49
N HIS A 273 -5.94 -8.75 -2.61
CA HIS A 273 -6.70 -8.50 -3.85
C HIS A 273 -6.55 -9.50 -4.99
N GLN A 274 -5.74 -10.56 -4.84
CA GLN A 274 -5.77 -11.73 -5.72
C GLN A 274 -7.20 -12.25 -5.82
N ARG A 275 -7.70 -12.42 -7.05
CA ARG A 275 -9.01 -13.00 -7.27
C ARG A 275 -9.04 -14.46 -6.85
N ILE A 276 -10.05 -14.81 -6.06
CA ILE A 276 -10.34 -16.16 -5.58
C ILE A 276 -11.63 -16.60 -6.27
N ARG A 277 -11.67 -17.86 -6.71
CA ARG A 277 -12.83 -18.46 -7.35
C ARG A 277 -13.34 -19.63 -6.52
N VAL A 278 -14.63 -19.62 -6.19
CA VAL A 278 -15.27 -20.65 -5.34
C VAL A 278 -16.60 -21.11 -5.94
N PRO A 279 -17.07 -22.33 -5.65
CA PRO A 279 -18.39 -22.79 -6.08
C PRO A 279 -19.52 -22.03 -5.37
N VAL A 280 -20.64 -21.84 -6.07
CA VAL A 280 -21.89 -21.26 -5.54
C VAL A 280 -22.74 -22.39 -4.95
N ARG A 281 -22.66 -22.61 -3.63
CA ARG A 281 -23.31 -23.75 -2.95
C ARG A 281 -23.58 -23.52 -1.45
N GLY A 282 -23.74 -22.27 -1.02
CA GLY A 282 -23.90 -21.90 0.39
C GLY A 282 -22.57 -21.66 1.09
N ARG A 283 -22.43 -22.12 2.35
CA ARG A 283 -21.24 -21.88 3.16
C ARG A 283 -20.01 -22.60 2.59
N VAL A 284 -18.94 -21.84 2.36
CA VAL A 284 -17.67 -22.35 1.85
C VAL A 284 -16.52 -21.64 2.55
N ARG A 285 -15.52 -22.41 2.97
CA ARG A 285 -14.24 -21.89 3.45
C ARG A 285 -13.23 -21.86 2.31
N ALA A 286 -12.69 -20.68 2.02
CA ALA A 286 -11.77 -20.47 0.91
C ALA A 286 -10.41 -20.00 1.44
N ARG A 287 -9.31 -20.58 0.94
CA ARG A 287 -7.96 -20.10 1.24
C ARG A 287 -7.42 -19.36 0.03
N CYS A 288 -6.95 -18.13 0.23
CA CYS A 288 -6.24 -17.41 -0.82
C CYS A 288 -4.93 -18.12 -1.15
N GLY A 289 -4.72 -18.50 -2.40
CA GLY A 289 -3.47 -19.14 -2.83
C GLY A 289 -2.24 -18.23 -2.72
N LEU A 290 -2.44 -16.90 -2.68
CA LEU A 290 -1.37 -15.92 -2.65
C LEU A 290 -0.94 -15.55 -1.22
N CYS A 291 -1.84 -14.91 -0.46
CA CYS A 291 -1.54 -14.45 0.90
C CYS A 291 -1.93 -15.45 2.00
N ARG A 292 -2.40 -16.66 1.63
CA ARG A 292 -2.82 -17.73 2.55
C ARG A 292 -3.98 -17.38 3.49
N THR A 293 -4.56 -16.17 3.44
CA THR A 293 -5.73 -15.78 4.22
C THR A 293 -6.88 -16.75 4.00
N VAL A 294 -7.48 -17.19 5.10
CA VAL A 294 -8.66 -18.05 5.10
C VAL A 294 -9.90 -17.20 5.26
N LEU A 295 -10.87 -17.41 4.37
CA LEU A 295 -12.07 -16.61 4.22
C LEU A 295 -13.29 -17.49 4.40
N GLU A 296 -14.22 -17.05 5.23
CA GLU A 296 -15.54 -17.65 5.34
C GLU A 296 -16.47 -16.98 4.32
N CYS A 297 -17.07 -17.77 3.44
CA CYS A 297 -17.96 -17.31 2.39
C CYS A 297 -19.35 -17.96 2.54
N ASP A 298 -20.36 -17.24 2.07
CA ASP A 298 -21.73 -17.75 1.92
C ASP A 298 -22.19 -17.39 0.49
N THR A 299 -22.26 -18.39 -0.39
CA THR A 299 -22.41 -18.25 -1.85
C THR A 299 -23.78 -18.72 -2.37
#